data_AF-A0AAU9DKQ0-F1
#
_entry.id   AF-A0AAU9DKQ0-F1
#
_cell.length_a   1.000
_cell.length_b   1.000
_cell.length_c   1.000
_cell.angle_alpha   90.00
_cell.angle_beta   90.00
_cell.angle_gamma   90.00
#
_symmetry.space_group_name_H-M   'P 1'
#
loop_
_entity.id
_entity.type
_entity.pdbx_description
1 polymer ?
#
loop_
_entity_poly.entity_id
_entity_poly.type
_entity_poly.pdbx_seq_one_letter_code
_entity_poly.pdbx_strand_id
1 'polypeptide(L)'
;MDKIDIFRKINSGLKYKAIEDYIGVDIPINISKRGEAISEEIKSMLEEYLNVGIKTIRNNNIEGTISKYGLIDVTFVLKQNIGFEGNKGIRALRDNGWVDKGDGGNDDDAVLLGLLEDIIPEVDKGNTFVKVHARVQRDTSWLRSKTYLVRQSISTGKIEPLREDRIQIFRIEDMCFTNYSDLWLWKHFYL
;
A
#
# COMPACT_ATOMS: atom_id res chain seq x y z
N MET A 1 -24.68 12.55 -6.10
CA MET A 1 -24.46 13.31 -4.84
C MET A 1 -23.79 14.62 -5.24
N ASP A 2 -23.96 15.74 -4.52
CA ASP A 2 -23.22 16.94 -4.91
C ASP A 2 -21.75 16.86 -4.44
N LYS A 3 -20.84 17.62 -5.09
CA LYS A 3 -19.38 17.63 -4.81
C LYS A 3 -19.09 17.96 -3.36
N ILE A 4 -19.88 18.85 -2.75
CA ILE A 4 -19.68 19.32 -1.38
C ILE A 4 -20.01 18.19 -0.39
N ASP A 5 -21.07 17.43 -0.64
CA ASP A 5 -21.51 16.31 0.19
C ASP A 5 -20.52 15.15 0.14
N ILE A 6 -19.93 14.85 -1.02
CA ILE A 6 -18.83 13.87 -1.15
C ILE A 6 -17.68 14.27 -0.25
N PHE A 7 -17.18 15.50 -0.37
CA PHE A 7 -16.07 15.97 0.45
C PHE A 7 -16.40 16.02 1.94
N ARG A 8 -17.62 16.40 2.33
CA ARG A 8 -18.05 16.37 3.73
C ARG A 8 -18.03 14.95 4.29
N LYS A 9 -18.60 13.99 3.57
CA LYS A 9 -18.60 12.58 3.96
C LYS A 9 -17.18 12.07 4.13
N ILE A 10 -16.33 12.26 3.13
CA ILE A 10 -14.92 11.87 3.18
C ILE A 10 -14.21 12.55 4.35
N ASN A 11 -14.37 13.86 4.53
CA ASN A 11 -13.71 14.58 5.62
C ASN A 11 -14.05 14.02 6.99
N SER A 12 -15.33 13.66 7.17
CA SER A 12 -15.85 13.12 8.43
C SER A 12 -15.60 11.62 8.63
N GLY A 13 -15.46 10.85 7.55
CA GLY A 13 -15.47 9.39 7.57
C GLY A 13 -14.13 8.74 7.26
N LEU A 14 -13.31 9.34 6.40
CA LEU A 14 -11.99 8.81 6.07
C LEU A 14 -11.05 8.99 7.26
N LYS A 15 -10.51 7.87 7.72
CA LYS A 15 -9.60 7.73 8.84
C LYS A 15 -8.23 7.38 8.30
N TYR A 16 -7.20 8.06 8.80
CA TYR A 16 -5.82 7.83 8.40
C TYR A 16 -4.89 8.12 9.57
N LYS A 17 -3.90 7.25 9.75
CA LYS A 17 -2.81 7.43 10.72
C LYS A 17 -1.53 6.84 10.14
N ALA A 18 -0.54 7.68 9.83
CA ALA A 18 0.80 7.21 9.49
C ALA A 18 1.44 6.49 10.70
N ILE A 19 2.26 5.49 10.42
CA ILE A 19 3.00 4.72 11.43
C ILE A 19 4.49 4.98 11.21
N GLU A 20 4.95 6.14 11.69
CA GLU A 20 6.28 6.66 11.40
C GLU A 20 7.41 5.85 12.05
N ASP A 21 7.13 5.22 13.20
CA ASP A 21 8.13 4.49 13.99
C ASP A 21 8.80 3.33 13.24
N TYR A 22 8.16 2.82 12.18
CA TYR A 22 8.68 1.71 11.38
C TYR A 22 9.23 2.15 10.02
N ILE A 23 9.11 3.43 9.66
CA ILE A 23 9.70 3.94 8.43
C ILE A 23 11.23 3.85 8.54
N GLY A 24 11.84 3.24 7.52
CA GLY A 24 13.27 3.01 7.46
C GLY A 24 13.76 1.70 8.08
N VAL A 25 12.86 0.88 8.64
CA VAL A 25 13.18 -0.47 9.12
C VAL A 25 13.45 -1.38 7.92
N ASP A 26 14.52 -2.18 8.04
CA ASP A 26 14.92 -3.16 7.03
C ASP A 26 14.33 -4.54 7.34
N ILE A 27 13.69 -5.15 6.34
CA ILE A 27 13.03 -6.45 6.42
C ILE A 27 13.73 -7.41 5.44
N PRO A 28 14.44 -8.45 5.92
CA PRO A 28 14.99 -9.48 5.06
C PRO A 28 13.86 -10.42 4.61
N ILE A 29 13.63 -10.50 3.30
CA ILE A 29 12.59 -11.34 2.71
C ILE A 29 13.22 -12.37 1.78
N ASN A 30 12.80 -13.63 1.93
CA ASN A 30 13.15 -14.67 0.98
C ASN A 30 12.19 -14.62 -0.23
N ILE A 31 12.64 -13.97 -1.31
CA ILE A 31 11.88 -13.82 -2.55
C ILE A 31 11.80 -15.11 -3.38
N SER A 32 12.41 -16.21 -2.94
CA SER A 32 12.19 -17.53 -3.54
C SER A 32 10.91 -18.22 -3.04
N LYS A 33 10.25 -17.64 -2.03
CA LYS A 33 8.98 -18.13 -1.51
C LYS A 33 7.82 -17.62 -2.37
N ARG A 34 6.68 -18.29 -2.28
CA ARG A 34 5.45 -17.81 -2.92
C ARG A 34 4.94 -16.52 -2.27
N GLY A 35 4.21 -15.72 -3.04
CA GLY A 35 3.60 -14.49 -2.59
C GLY A 35 2.80 -14.65 -1.30
N GLU A 36 2.03 -15.73 -1.13
CA GLU A 36 1.25 -15.96 0.09
C GLU A 36 2.15 -16.20 1.31
N ALA A 37 3.25 -16.93 1.15
CA ALA A 37 4.19 -17.18 2.25
C ALA A 37 4.92 -15.89 2.66
N ILE A 38 5.33 -15.08 1.69
CA ILE A 38 5.89 -13.74 1.96
C ILE A 38 4.86 -12.87 2.68
N SER A 39 3.59 -12.91 2.24
CA SER A 39 2.51 -12.16 2.88
C SER A 39 2.31 -12.58 4.34
N GLU A 40 2.34 -13.87 4.66
CA GLU A 40 2.22 -14.37 6.03
C GLU A 40 3.44 -14.04 6.90
N GLU A 41 4.64 -13.97 6.32
CA GLU A 41 5.85 -13.50 7.02
C GLU A 41 5.74 -12.04 7.42
N ILE A 42 5.39 -11.17 6.47
CA ILE A 42 5.16 -9.74 6.75
C ILE A 42 4.04 -9.58 7.77
N LYS A 43 2.96 -10.34 7.62
CA LYS A 43 1.83 -10.34 8.54
C LYS A 43 2.28 -10.67 9.97
N SER A 44 3.02 -11.77 10.16
CA SER A 44 3.47 -12.20 11.48
C SER A 44 4.36 -11.13 12.15
N MET A 45 5.25 -10.52 11.37
CA MET A 45 6.09 -9.41 11.81
C MET A 45 5.23 -8.20 12.24
N LEU A 46 4.20 -7.84 11.47
CA LEU A 46 3.30 -6.74 11.82
C LEU A 46 2.46 -7.02 13.07
N GLU A 47 1.98 -8.25 13.26
CA GLU A 47 1.23 -8.64 14.46
C GLU A 47 2.10 -8.48 15.71
N GLU A 48 3.38 -8.86 15.63
CA GLU A 48 4.36 -8.71 16.71
C GLU A 48 4.69 -7.24 16.99
N TYR A 49 5.05 -6.48 15.97
CA TYR A 49 5.50 -5.09 16.12
C TYR A 49 4.39 -4.15 16.56
N LEU A 50 3.20 -4.28 15.97
CA LEU A 50 2.08 -3.40 16.29
C LEU A 50 1.25 -3.88 17.46
N ASN A 51 1.44 -5.13 17.91
CA ASN A 51 0.60 -5.80 18.90
C ASN A 51 -0.89 -5.76 18.51
N VAL A 52 -1.18 -6.15 17.26
CA VAL A 52 -2.53 -6.15 16.68
C VAL A 52 -2.80 -7.46 15.95
N GLY A 53 -4.06 -7.91 15.93
CA GLY A 53 -4.46 -9.03 15.08
C GLY A 53 -4.81 -8.56 13.67
N ILE A 54 -4.29 -9.24 12.64
CA ILE A 54 -4.59 -8.91 11.23
C ILE A 54 -5.05 -10.14 10.43
N LYS A 55 -5.73 -9.87 9.32
CA LYS A 55 -6.24 -10.83 8.34
C LYS A 55 -5.68 -10.49 6.97
N THR A 56 -5.20 -11.51 6.27
CA THR A 56 -4.73 -11.41 4.89
C THR A 56 -5.90 -11.20 3.95
N ILE A 57 -5.76 -10.24 3.04
CA ILE A 57 -6.71 -10.03 1.94
C ILE A 57 -6.22 -10.88 0.76
N ARG A 58 -7.14 -11.59 0.09
CA ARG A 58 -6.80 -12.24 -1.17
C ARG A 58 -6.47 -11.13 -2.18
N ASN A 59 -5.31 -11.18 -2.83
CA ASN A 59 -4.81 -10.28 -3.91
C ASN A 59 -3.62 -9.35 -3.58
N ASN A 60 -2.83 -9.60 -2.55
CA ASN A 60 -1.50 -8.98 -2.49
C ASN A 60 -0.64 -9.55 -3.63
N ASN A 61 -0.46 -8.82 -4.75
CA ASN A 61 0.32 -9.25 -5.92
C ASN A 61 1.84 -9.15 -5.69
N ILE A 62 2.32 -9.74 -4.60
CA ILE A 62 3.69 -9.57 -4.08
C ILE A 62 4.73 -10.06 -5.09
N GLU A 63 4.53 -11.23 -5.71
CA GLU A 63 5.49 -11.75 -6.69
C GLU A 63 5.63 -10.82 -7.91
N GLY A 64 4.50 -10.28 -8.38
CA GLY A 64 4.46 -9.34 -9.49
C GLY A 64 5.15 -8.02 -9.16
N THR A 65 4.90 -7.45 -7.97
CA THR A 65 5.51 -6.17 -7.57
C THR A 65 7.00 -6.32 -7.26
N ILE A 66 7.41 -7.43 -6.63
CA ILE A 66 8.82 -7.72 -6.38
C ILE A 66 9.57 -7.92 -7.70
N SER A 67 9.08 -8.78 -8.58
CA SER A 67 9.78 -9.05 -9.86
C SER A 67 9.97 -7.79 -10.69
N LYS A 68 8.91 -6.99 -10.86
CA LYS A 68 8.92 -5.80 -11.70
C LYS A 68 9.65 -4.63 -11.08
N TYR A 69 9.46 -4.38 -9.79
CA TYR A 69 9.85 -3.10 -9.21
C TYR A 69 10.77 -3.23 -8.00
N GLY A 70 10.95 -4.44 -7.45
CA GLY A 70 11.69 -4.62 -6.21
C GLY A 70 10.93 -4.03 -5.03
N LEU A 71 9.61 -4.20 -5.02
CA LEU A 71 8.71 -3.56 -4.06
C LEU A 71 7.76 -4.56 -3.42
N ILE A 72 7.43 -4.27 -2.17
CA ILE A 72 6.37 -4.89 -1.41
C ILE A 72 5.34 -3.79 -1.14
N ASP A 73 4.13 -3.99 -1.66
CA ASP A 73 2.96 -3.16 -1.35
C ASP A 73 1.85 -4.10 -0.93
N VAL A 74 1.57 -4.12 0.37
CA VAL A 74 0.66 -5.08 0.98
C VAL A 74 -0.37 -4.39 1.84
N THR A 75 -1.58 -4.91 1.78
CA THR A 75 -2.70 -4.46 2.61
C THR A 75 -3.26 -5.62 3.41
N PHE A 76 -3.48 -5.39 4.70
CA PHE A 76 -4.10 -6.34 5.62
C PHE A 76 -5.30 -5.69 6.32
N VAL A 77 -6.31 -6.49 6.67
CA VAL A 77 -7.45 -6.03 7.49
C VAL A 77 -7.12 -6.24 8.96
N LEU A 78 -7.28 -5.22 9.79
CA LEU A 78 -7.20 -5.36 11.24
C LEU A 78 -8.45 -6.06 11.79
N LYS A 79 -8.23 -6.97 12.75
CA LYS A 79 -9.30 -7.64 13.50
C LYS A 79 -9.91 -6.73 14.57
N GLN A 80 -9.20 -5.68 14.96
CA GLN A 80 -9.57 -4.75 16.01
C GLN A 80 -9.66 -3.33 15.47
N ASN A 81 -10.58 -2.54 16.04
CA ASN A 81 -10.62 -1.11 15.79
C ASN A 81 -9.48 -0.44 16.57
N ILE A 82 -8.77 0.44 15.88
CA ILE A 82 -7.79 1.32 16.51
C ILE A 82 -8.36 2.73 16.65
N GLY A 83 -7.85 3.48 17.62
CA GLY A 83 -8.17 4.89 17.77
C GLY A 83 -7.53 5.71 16.65
N PHE A 84 -8.33 6.55 16.00
CA PHE A 84 -7.84 7.58 15.07
C PHE A 84 -7.99 8.95 15.73
N GLU A 85 -6.92 9.74 15.75
CA GLU A 85 -6.93 11.07 16.37
C GLU A 85 -7.50 12.11 15.40
N GLY A 86 -8.79 12.39 15.54
CA GLY A 86 -9.50 13.40 14.76
C GLY A 86 -9.74 13.02 13.30
N ASN A 87 -10.88 13.45 12.76
CA ASN A 87 -11.22 13.20 11.36
C ASN A 87 -10.66 14.34 10.50
N LYS A 88 -9.60 14.05 9.74
CA LYS A 88 -9.04 14.98 8.75
C LYS A 88 -8.95 14.29 7.38
N GLY A 89 -10.05 13.67 6.95
CA GLY A 89 -10.09 12.87 5.71
C GLY A 89 -9.56 13.61 4.49
N ILE A 90 -9.93 14.89 4.30
CA ILE A 90 -9.43 15.69 3.18
C ILE A 90 -7.93 15.96 3.27
N ARG A 91 -7.42 16.16 4.48
CA ARG A 91 -5.98 16.29 4.69
C ARG A 91 -5.28 14.97 4.35
N ALA A 92 -5.84 13.84 4.75
CA ALA A 92 -5.31 12.53 4.38
C ALA A 92 -5.28 12.35 2.85
N LEU A 93 -6.35 12.69 2.13
CA LEU A 93 -6.37 12.68 0.67
C LEU A 93 -5.27 13.55 0.06
N ARG A 94 -5.12 14.79 0.54
CA ARG A 94 -4.08 15.71 0.08
C ARG A 94 -2.66 15.18 0.35
N ASP A 95 -2.43 14.64 1.54
CA ASP A 95 -1.13 14.11 1.97
C ASP A 95 -0.76 12.83 1.18
N ASN A 96 -1.75 12.16 0.57
CA ASN A 96 -1.57 10.99 -0.28
C ASN A 96 -1.80 11.29 -1.79
N GLY A 97 -1.80 12.56 -2.20
CA GLY A 97 -1.77 12.95 -3.62
C GLY A 97 -3.11 12.89 -4.37
N TRP A 98 -4.24 12.71 -3.67
CA TRP A 98 -5.57 12.68 -4.28
C TRP A 98 -6.14 14.06 -4.61
N VAL A 99 -5.67 15.09 -3.91
CA VAL A 99 -6.14 16.47 -4.06
C VAL A 99 -4.92 17.36 -4.18
N ASP A 100 -4.84 18.12 -5.27
CA ASP A 100 -3.73 19.02 -5.53
C ASP A 100 -3.51 20.01 -4.39
N LYS A 101 -2.24 20.36 -4.17
CA LYS A 101 -1.84 21.37 -3.17
C LYS A 101 -2.11 22.81 -3.63
N GLY A 102 -2.60 22.99 -4.85
CA GLY A 102 -2.96 24.26 -5.46
C GLY A 102 -2.46 24.32 -6.89
N ASP A 103 -3.38 24.12 -7.85
CA ASP A 103 -3.52 24.89 -9.10
C ASP A 103 -4.69 24.27 -9.89
N GLY A 104 -5.75 25.04 -10.07
CA GLY A 104 -6.99 24.58 -10.71
C GLY A 104 -6.82 24.43 -12.22
N GLY A 105 -6.81 23.17 -12.69
CA GLY A 105 -7.05 22.80 -14.09
C GLY A 105 -8.43 22.18 -14.22
N ASN A 106 -9.29 22.79 -15.04
CA ASN A 106 -10.75 22.60 -15.07
C ASN A 106 -11.27 21.38 -15.87
N ASP A 107 -10.44 20.43 -16.33
CA ASP A 107 -10.90 19.37 -17.25
C ASP A 107 -11.00 17.94 -16.66
N ASP A 108 -10.40 17.65 -15.48
CA ASP A 108 -10.42 16.29 -14.88
C ASP A 108 -11.38 16.11 -13.69
N ASP A 109 -12.20 17.13 -13.41
CA ASP A 109 -13.01 17.24 -12.21
C ASP A 109 -14.09 16.13 -12.10
N ALA A 110 -14.63 15.65 -13.23
CA ALA A 110 -15.63 14.59 -13.28
C ALA A 110 -15.06 13.19 -13.01
N VAL A 111 -13.85 12.92 -13.50
CA VAL A 111 -13.15 11.64 -13.26
C VAL A 111 -12.73 11.55 -11.80
N LEU A 112 -12.15 12.63 -11.27
CA LEU A 112 -11.80 12.71 -9.85
C LEU A 112 -13.03 12.54 -8.96
N LEU A 113 -14.16 13.18 -9.30
CA LEU A 113 -15.41 13.02 -8.57
C LEU A 113 -15.89 11.55 -8.52
N GLY A 114 -15.86 10.85 -9.66
CA GLY A 114 -16.21 9.42 -9.69
C GLY A 114 -15.31 8.58 -8.78
N LEU A 115 -13.99 8.82 -8.82
CA LEU A 115 -13.04 8.11 -7.96
C LEU A 115 -13.23 8.44 -6.47
N LEU A 116 -13.60 9.68 -6.13
CA LEU A 116 -13.90 10.05 -4.74
C LEU A 116 -15.22 9.44 -4.24
N GLU A 117 -16.20 9.22 -5.12
CA GLU A 117 -17.43 8.51 -4.76
C GLU A 117 -17.15 7.05 -4.36
N ASP A 118 -16.14 6.40 -4.95
CA ASP A 118 -15.74 5.02 -4.62
C ASP A 118 -15.15 4.87 -3.21
N ILE A 119 -14.65 5.96 -2.61
CA ILE A 119 -14.13 5.97 -1.23
C ILE A 119 -15.25 5.72 -0.23
N ILE A 120 -16.44 6.27 -0.48
CA ILE A 120 -17.53 6.34 0.50
C ILE A 120 -18.04 4.95 0.89
N PRO A 121 -18.34 4.04 -0.05
CA PRO A 121 -18.75 2.67 0.29
C PRO A 121 -17.74 1.91 1.17
N GLU A 122 -16.44 2.17 1.02
CA GLU A 122 -15.43 1.49 1.84
C GLU A 122 -15.30 2.12 3.23
N VAL A 123 -15.33 3.46 3.30
CA VAL A 123 -15.40 4.21 4.56
C VAL A 123 -16.61 3.77 5.39
N ASP A 124 -17.76 3.59 4.76
CA ASP A 124 -19.02 3.19 5.41
C ASP A 124 -18.99 1.72 5.90
N LYS A 125 -18.22 0.83 5.26
CA LYS A 125 -18.03 -0.55 5.74
C LYS A 125 -17.27 -0.60 7.07
N GLY A 126 -16.48 0.43 7.38
CA GLY A 126 -15.79 0.57 8.66
C GLY A 126 -14.64 -0.41 8.89
N ASN A 127 -14.18 -1.12 7.86
CA ASN A 127 -12.97 -1.93 7.96
C ASN A 127 -11.78 -1.02 8.25
N THR A 128 -10.83 -1.50 9.05
CA THR A 128 -9.54 -0.83 9.20
C THR A 128 -8.46 -1.68 8.55
N PHE A 129 -7.60 -1.03 7.80
CA PHE A 129 -6.49 -1.62 7.09
C PHE A 129 -5.17 -1.16 7.69
N VAL A 130 -4.18 -2.04 7.66
CA VAL A 130 -2.77 -1.66 7.73
C VAL A 130 -2.17 -1.83 6.35
N LYS A 131 -1.50 -0.79 5.86
CA LYS A 131 -0.80 -0.79 4.59
C LYS A 131 0.70 -0.63 4.84
N VAL A 132 1.49 -1.39 4.11
CA VAL A 132 2.96 -1.34 4.16
C VAL A 132 3.50 -1.20 2.76
N HIS A 133 4.33 -0.19 2.55
CA HIS A 133 5.11 0.01 1.34
C HIS A 133 6.59 -0.11 1.68
N ALA A 134 7.29 -1.03 1.01
CA ALA A 134 8.72 -1.26 1.21
C ALA A 134 9.44 -1.50 -0.12
N ARG A 135 10.69 -1.06 -0.20
CA ARG A 135 11.52 -1.13 -1.41
C ARG A 135 12.86 -1.78 -1.14
N VAL A 136 13.41 -2.52 -2.11
CA VAL A 136 14.75 -3.10 -1.98
C VAL A 136 15.78 -2.00 -1.73
N GLN A 137 16.50 -2.13 -0.63
CA GLN A 137 17.60 -1.27 -0.28
C GLN A 137 18.74 -1.55 -1.28
N ARG A 138 19.15 -0.53 -2.07
CA ARG A 138 20.41 -0.44 -2.84
C ARG A 138 20.40 -0.57 -4.37
N ASP A 139 19.28 -0.68 -5.08
CA ASP A 139 19.39 -0.78 -6.53
C ASP A 139 18.54 0.24 -7.27
N THR A 140 19.14 1.40 -7.60
CA THR A 140 18.60 2.32 -8.61
C THR A 140 18.40 1.64 -9.97
N SER A 141 18.86 0.39 -10.12
CA SER A 141 18.74 -0.40 -11.32
C SER A 141 18.13 -1.78 -11.11
N TRP A 142 17.24 -1.99 -10.10
CA TRP A 142 16.56 -3.29 -9.89
C TRP A 142 16.06 -3.92 -11.21
N LEU A 143 15.37 -3.12 -12.04
CA LEU A 143 14.88 -3.57 -13.34
C LEU A 143 16.01 -4.05 -14.28
N ARG A 144 17.19 -3.41 -14.24
CA ARG A 144 18.35 -3.78 -15.05
C ARG A 144 19.08 -5.00 -14.48
N SER A 145 19.27 -5.06 -13.16
CA SER A 145 20.02 -6.14 -12.51
C SER A 145 19.18 -7.42 -12.38
N LYS A 146 17.85 -7.29 -12.27
CA LYS A 146 16.90 -8.39 -12.05
C LYS A 146 15.90 -8.59 -13.20
N THR A 147 16.24 -8.18 -14.43
CA THR A 147 15.38 -8.39 -15.61
C THR A 147 14.98 -9.86 -15.79
N TYR A 148 15.82 -10.79 -15.34
CA TYR A 148 15.51 -12.22 -15.40
C TYR A 148 14.26 -12.61 -14.57
N LEU A 149 14.04 -11.97 -13.41
CA LEU A 149 12.84 -12.19 -12.58
C LEU A 149 11.57 -11.76 -13.32
N VAL A 150 11.63 -10.61 -14.00
CA VAL A 150 10.53 -10.11 -14.83
C VAL A 150 10.20 -11.09 -15.96
N ARG A 151 11.22 -11.57 -16.67
CA ARG A 151 11.06 -12.55 -17.75
C ARG A 151 10.43 -13.85 -17.24
N GLN A 152 10.93 -14.39 -16.13
CA GLN A 152 10.39 -15.59 -15.49
C GLN A 152 8.92 -15.41 -15.09
N SER A 153 8.57 -14.28 -14.47
CA SER A 153 7.20 -13.98 -14.06
C SER A 153 6.25 -13.94 -15.26
N ILE A 154 6.66 -13.30 -16.36
CA ILE A 154 5.86 -13.23 -17.60
C ILE A 154 5.74 -14.62 -18.26
N SER A 155 6.82 -15.40 -18.32
CA SER A 155 6.83 -16.66 -19.06
C SER A 155 6.23 -17.84 -18.29
N THR A 156 6.41 -17.87 -16.97
CA THR A 156 6.05 -19.04 -16.13
C THR A 156 5.01 -18.72 -15.05
N GLY A 157 4.70 -17.45 -14.84
CA GLY A 157 3.85 -17.01 -13.74
C GLY A 157 4.50 -17.15 -12.36
N LYS A 158 5.81 -17.40 -12.29
CA LYS A 158 6.57 -17.60 -11.04
C LYS A 158 7.93 -16.93 -11.12
N ILE A 159 8.51 -16.65 -9.96
CA ILE A 159 9.89 -16.17 -9.82
C ILE A 159 10.77 -17.25 -9.23
N GLU A 160 11.94 -17.47 -9.84
CA GLU A 160 12.96 -18.40 -9.38
C GLU A 160 14.29 -17.66 -9.29
N PRO A 161 14.53 -16.93 -8.18
CA PRO A 161 15.73 -16.12 -8.00
C PRO A 161 17.00 -16.98 -7.97
N LEU A 162 18.09 -16.40 -8.48
CA LEU A 162 19.44 -16.93 -8.33
C LEU A 162 19.78 -17.09 -6.84
N ARG A 163 20.74 -17.97 -6.53
CA ARG A 163 21.03 -18.36 -5.12
C ARG A 163 21.40 -17.15 -4.26
N GLU A 164 22.21 -16.25 -4.81
CA GLU A 164 22.64 -14.98 -4.23
C GLU A 164 21.51 -13.97 -4.06
N ASP A 165 20.44 -14.10 -4.85
CA ASP A 165 19.32 -13.16 -4.88
C ASP A 165 18.12 -13.61 -4.04
N ARG A 166 18.17 -14.81 -3.46
CA ARG A 166 17.03 -15.38 -2.72
C ARG A 166 16.60 -14.49 -1.56
N ILE A 167 17.54 -13.89 -0.84
CA ILE A 167 17.26 -12.99 0.27
C ILE A 167 17.50 -11.56 -0.18
N GLN A 168 16.46 -10.73 -0.13
CA GLN A 168 16.55 -9.30 -0.41
C GLN A 168 16.18 -8.51 0.84
N ILE A 169 16.82 -7.37 1.04
CA ILE A 169 16.53 -6.47 2.16
C ILE A 169 15.59 -5.39 1.65
N PHE A 170 14.37 -5.36 2.17
CA PHE A 170 13.36 -4.34 1.86
C PHE A 170 13.30 -3.32 2.98
N ARG A 171 13.48 -2.05 2.66
CA ARG A 171 13.32 -0.95 3.61
C ARG A 171 11.89 -0.45 3.55
N ILE A 172 11.20 -0.35 4.70
CA ILE A 172 9.88 0.27 4.79
C ILE A 172 10.03 1.75 4.42
N GLU A 173 9.33 2.19 3.37
CA GLU A 173 9.30 3.59 2.94
C GLU A 173 8.04 4.31 3.45
N ASP A 174 6.93 3.57 3.61
CA ASP A 174 5.69 4.12 4.12
C ASP A 174 4.85 3.04 4.81
N MET A 175 4.11 3.45 5.83
CA MET A 175 3.27 2.56 6.62
C MET A 175 2.12 3.36 7.24
N CYS A 176 0.90 2.84 7.12
CA CYS A 176 -0.25 3.53 7.69
C CYS A 176 -1.38 2.60 8.13
N PHE A 177 -2.24 3.14 8.98
CA PHE A 177 -3.59 2.67 9.16
C PHE A 177 -4.58 3.55 8.40
N THR A 178 -5.58 2.93 7.80
CA THR A 178 -6.64 3.64 7.04
C THR A 178 -7.92 2.82 7.02
N ASN A 179 -9.09 3.44 6.80
CA ASN A 179 -10.33 2.71 6.49
C ASN A 179 -10.68 2.73 4.99
N TYR A 180 -9.71 3.07 4.15
CA TYR A 180 -9.81 3.03 2.69
C TYR A 180 -8.59 2.29 2.13
N SER A 181 -8.80 1.14 1.49
CA SER A 181 -7.73 0.24 1.09
C SER A 181 -6.89 0.80 -0.06
N ASP A 182 -7.47 1.64 -0.90
CA ASP A 182 -6.79 2.22 -2.07
C ASP A 182 -6.20 3.61 -1.80
N LEU A 183 -6.01 4.02 -0.53
CA LEU A 183 -5.50 5.36 -0.20
C LEU A 183 -4.17 5.74 -0.89
N TRP A 184 -3.34 4.75 -1.25
CA TRP A 184 -2.03 4.95 -1.88
C TRP A 184 -1.98 4.71 -3.39
N LEU A 185 -3.14 4.49 -4.02
CA LEU A 185 -3.35 4.98 -5.38
C LEU A 185 -2.80 6.41 -5.44
N TRP A 186 -2.22 6.93 -6.50
CA TRP A 186 -1.57 8.26 -6.56
C TRP A 186 -0.30 8.49 -5.74
N LYS A 187 -0.19 8.07 -4.47
CA LYS A 187 1.02 8.33 -3.67
C LYS A 187 2.23 7.52 -4.12
N HIS A 188 2.03 6.22 -4.29
CA HIS A 188 3.08 5.26 -4.68
C HIS A 188 2.88 4.74 -6.10
N PHE A 189 1.99 5.39 -6.87
CA PHE A 189 1.58 4.89 -8.17
C PHE A 189 2.77 4.78 -9.13
N TYR A 190 2.84 3.61 -9.77
CA TYR A 190 3.84 3.14 -10.71
C TYR A 190 3.42 3.41 -12.17
N LEU A 191 3.14 4.67 -12.51
CA LEU A 191 2.99 5.10 -13.92
C LEU A 191 4.36 5.51 -14.49
#